data_AF-A0A1F1UCJ8-F1
#
_entry.id   AF-A0A1F1UCJ8-F1
#
_cell.length_a   1.000
_cell.length_b   1.000
_cell.length_c   1.000
_cell.angle_alpha   90.00
_cell.angle_beta   90.00
_cell.angle_gamma   90.00
#
_symmetry.space_group_name_H-M   'P 1'
#
loop_
_entity.id
_entity.type
_entity.pdbx_description
1 polymer ?
#
loop_
_entity_poly.entity_id
_entity_poly.type
_entity_poly.pdbx_seq_one_letter_code
_entity_poly.pdbx_strand_id
1 'polypeptide(L)'
;MANDESIERHYAALRQVLADPDMNPRGAYSTIKQEQYFIQSGSRPRATAERELLHKKWMQEVIDDSAKRGEIKHEGRAIVMAGPPGAGKGTVQRERLNDVPGYVQCDPDMFKEKIIQHELDSGNLDRLKTPLVKELEAQGYTFAPMEFAALVHEESSMLSRKLQKALRKDGTN
;
A
#
# COMPACT_ATOMS: atom_id res chain seq x y z
N MET A 1 -8.81 27.98 -16.49
CA MET A 1 -9.34 27.57 -17.81
C MET A 1 -8.53 26.43 -18.42
N ALA A 2 -7.34 26.63 -19.01
CA ALA A 2 -6.58 25.51 -19.60
C ALA A 2 -6.12 24.43 -18.59
N ASN A 3 -5.82 24.84 -17.35
CA ASN A 3 -5.40 23.91 -16.29
C ASN A 3 -6.58 23.09 -15.74
N ASP A 4 -7.77 23.69 -15.68
CA ASP A 4 -8.99 23.02 -15.18
C ASP A 4 -9.45 21.95 -16.16
N GLU A 5 -9.41 22.24 -17.46
CA GLU A 5 -9.76 21.28 -18.52
C GLU A 5 -8.79 20.09 -18.56
N SER A 6 -7.49 20.33 -18.34
CA SER A 6 -6.50 19.24 -18.22
C SER A 6 -6.73 18.37 -16.98
N ILE A 7 -7.12 18.98 -15.85
CA ILE A 7 -7.41 18.27 -14.61
C ILE A 7 -8.69 17.44 -14.75
N GLU A 8 -9.75 18.01 -15.32
CA GLU A 8 -11.00 17.29 -15.58
C GLU A 8 -10.79 16.12 -16.54
N ARG A 9 -9.99 16.32 -17.59
CA ARG A 9 -9.63 15.27 -18.55
C ARG A 9 -8.87 14.13 -17.86
N HIS A 10 -7.92 14.43 -16.97
CA HIS A 10 -7.21 13.42 -16.18
C HIS A 10 -8.16 12.66 -15.25
N TYR A 11 -9.03 13.37 -14.51
CA TYR A 11 -10.01 12.72 -13.62
C TYR A 11 -11.00 11.83 -14.36
N ALA A 12 -11.40 12.19 -15.59
CA ALA A 12 -12.24 11.35 -16.42
C ALA A 12 -11.53 10.04 -16.81
N ALA A 13 -10.27 10.13 -17.25
CA ALA A 13 -9.45 8.96 -17.55
C ALA A 13 -9.20 8.09 -16.30
N LEU A 14 -8.89 8.71 -15.16
CA LEU A 14 -8.72 8.00 -13.90
C LEU A 14 -9.99 7.27 -13.47
N ARG A 15 -11.17 7.88 -13.61
CA ARG A 15 -12.46 7.20 -13.33
C ARG A 15 -12.67 5.99 -14.22
N GLN A 16 -12.29 6.08 -15.49
CA GLN A 16 -12.34 4.94 -16.41
C GLN A 16 -11.41 3.81 -15.96
N VAL A 17 -10.17 4.13 -15.58
CA VAL A 17 -9.20 3.17 -15.04
C VAL A 17 -9.68 2.54 -13.74
N LEU A 18 -10.24 3.31 -12.81
CA LEU A 18 -10.76 2.79 -11.55
C LEU A 18 -12.03 1.94 -11.71
N ALA A 19 -12.76 2.11 -12.81
CA ALA A 19 -13.91 1.29 -13.17
C ALA A 19 -13.52 0.03 -13.96
N ASP A 20 -12.26 -0.08 -14.40
CA ASP A 20 -11.73 -1.24 -15.11
C ASP A 20 -11.79 -2.50 -14.22
N PRO A 21 -12.42 -3.60 -14.66
CA PRO A 21 -12.40 -4.86 -13.93
C PRO A 21 -10.99 -5.40 -13.66
N ASP A 22 -10.00 -5.04 -14.49
CA ASP A 22 -8.60 -5.43 -14.30
C ASP A 22 -7.91 -4.62 -13.19
N MET A 23 -8.44 -3.44 -12.83
CA MET A 23 -7.99 -2.62 -11.70
C MET A 23 -8.52 -3.18 -10.36
N ASN A 24 -8.27 -4.47 -10.14
CA ASN A 24 -8.81 -5.25 -9.04
C ASN A 24 -7.69 -5.71 -8.09
N PRO A 25 -7.84 -5.54 -6.76
CA PRO A 25 -6.88 -6.00 -5.76
C PRO A 25 -6.46 -7.48 -5.84
N ARG A 26 -7.30 -8.33 -6.43
CA ARG A 26 -7.04 -9.76 -6.63
C ARG A 26 -7.00 -10.15 -8.12
N GLY A 27 -7.05 -9.15 -9.01
CA GLY A 27 -6.98 -9.31 -10.45
C GLY A 27 -5.59 -9.72 -10.93
N ALA A 28 -5.47 -10.03 -12.23
CA ALA A 28 -4.24 -10.57 -12.83
C ALA A 28 -3.02 -9.65 -12.66
N TYR A 29 -3.23 -8.33 -12.62
CA TYR A 29 -2.17 -7.32 -12.49
C TYR A 29 -1.77 -7.02 -11.04
N SER A 30 -2.51 -7.57 -10.06
CA SER A 30 -2.17 -7.39 -8.65
C SER A 30 -0.81 -8.04 -8.31
N THR A 31 -0.05 -7.45 -7.39
CA THR A 31 1.28 -7.96 -7.05
C THR A 31 1.23 -9.40 -6.53
N ILE A 32 0.16 -9.78 -5.83
CA ILE A 32 -0.02 -11.13 -5.31
C ILE A 32 -0.26 -12.19 -6.40
N LYS A 33 -0.58 -11.79 -7.63
CA LYS A 33 -0.74 -12.67 -8.80
C LYS A 33 0.51 -12.74 -9.67
N GLN A 34 1.48 -11.88 -9.42
CA GLN A 34 2.74 -11.87 -10.16
C GLN A 34 3.68 -12.98 -9.66
N GLU A 35 3.97 -13.95 -10.52
CA GLU A 35 4.73 -15.17 -10.16
C GLU A 35 6.16 -14.89 -9.72
N GLN A 36 6.78 -13.82 -10.23
CA GLN A 36 8.08 -13.34 -9.78
C GLN A 36 8.11 -12.93 -8.29
N TYR A 37 6.96 -12.52 -7.75
CA TYR A 37 6.83 -12.03 -6.37
C TYR A 37 6.19 -13.07 -5.48
N PHE A 38 5.29 -13.89 -6.03
CA PHE A 38 4.50 -14.85 -5.28
C PHE A 38 4.37 -16.20 -5.98
N ILE A 39 4.76 -17.25 -5.27
CA ILE A 39 4.49 -18.64 -5.60
C ILE A 39 3.02 -18.93 -5.32
N GLN A 40 2.27 -19.29 -6.36
CA GLN A 40 0.86 -19.65 -6.26
C GLN A 40 0.73 -21.08 -5.70
N SER A 41 0.78 -21.22 -4.37
CA SER A 41 0.70 -22.52 -3.69
C SER A 41 -0.50 -22.57 -2.74
N GLY A 42 -1.41 -23.53 -2.97
CA GLY A 42 -2.58 -23.73 -2.11
C GLY A 42 -3.58 -22.57 -2.14
N SER A 43 -4.23 -22.31 -1.00
CA SER A 43 -5.30 -21.31 -0.89
C SER A 43 -4.82 -19.87 -0.73
N ARG A 44 -3.52 -19.65 -0.47
CA ARG A 44 -2.95 -18.30 -0.31
C ARG A 44 -1.57 -18.21 -0.97
N PRO A 45 -1.32 -17.20 -1.81
CA PRO A 45 -0.02 -17.03 -2.44
C PRO A 45 1.07 -16.82 -1.38
N ARG A 46 2.24 -17.42 -1.62
CA ARG A 46 3.42 -17.30 -0.75
C ARG A 46 4.46 -16.43 -1.45
N ALA A 47 4.95 -15.41 -0.77
CA ALA A 47 6.00 -14.56 -1.29
C ALA A 47 7.27 -15.38 -1.61
N THR A 48 7.97 -15.04 -2.69
CA THR A 48 9.29 -15.60 -2.99
C THR A 48 10.31 -15.18 -1.93
N ALA A 49 11.45 -15.87 -1.84
CA ALA A 49 12.48 -15.56 -0.84
C ALA A 49 12.97 -14.11 -0.95
N GLU A 50 13.16 -13.61 -2.18
CA GLU A 50 13.54 -12.22 -2.45
C GLU A 50 12.46 -11.24 -1.99
N ARG A 51 11.18 -11.52 -2.31
CA ARG A 51 10.07 -10.67 -1.87
C ARG A 51 9.88 -10.70 -0.36
N GLU A 52 10.14 -11.83 0.30
CA GLU A 52 10.16 -11.93 1.77
C GLU A 52 11.25 -11.07 2.42
N LEU A 53 12.42 -10.90 1.78
CA LEU A 53 13.46 -9.99 2.27
C LEU A 53 13.01 -8.53 2.19
N LEU A 54 12.37 -8.14 1.08
CA LEU A 54 11.76 -6.80 0.96
C LEU A 54 10.66 -6.58 2.00
N HIS A 55 9.81 -7.59 2.24
CA HIS A 55 8.78 -7.52 3.29
C HIS A 55 9.40 -7.26 4.66
N LYS A 56 10.47 -7.97 5.03
CA LYS A 56 11.18 -7.75 6.29
C LYS A 56 11.77 -6.34 6.37
N LYS A 57 12.41 -5.88 5.28
CA LYS A 57 12.97 -4.53 5.18
C LYS A 57 11.89 -3.46 5.41
N TRP A 58 10.77 -3.52 4.68
CA TRP A 58 9.69 -2.54 4.82
C TRP A 58 9.03 -2.56 6.19
N MET A 59 8.85 -3.73 6.81
CA MET A 59 8.34 -3.82 8.18
C MET A 59 9.30 -3.15 9.17
N GLN A 60 10.61 -3.36 9.01
CA GLN A 60 11.61 -2.70 9.85
C GLN A 60 11.59 -1.19 9.66
N GLU A 61 11.51 -0.70 8.42
CA GLU A 61 11.41 0.73 8.15
C GLU A 61 10.17 1.36 8.80
N VAL A 62 9.01 0.68 8.81
CA VAL A 62 7.80 1.17 9.52
C VAL A 62 8.03 1.28 11.03
N ILE A 63 8.75 0.32 11.62
CA ILE A 63 9.12 0.34 13.04
C ILE A 63 10.08 1.51 13.30
N ASP A 64 11.12 1.66 12.48
CA ASP A 64 12.12 2.72 12.62
C ASP A 64 11.50 4.12 12.45
N ASP A 65 10.60 4.28 11.47
CA ASP A 65 9.84 5.51 11.26
C ASP A 65 8.94 5.83 12.46
N SER A 66 8.39 4.80 13.11
CA SER A 66 7.61 4.98 14.34
C SER A 66 8.50 5.37 15.53
N ALA A 67 9.70 4.81 15.63
CA ALA A 67 10.66 5.12 16.69
C ALA A 67 11.16 6.58 16.65
N LYS A 68 11.16 7.22 15.47
CA LYS A 68 11.49 8.65 15.33
C LYS A 68 10.53 9.57 16.11
N ARG A 69 9.31 9.11 16.38
CA ARG A 69 8.28 9.87 17.12
C ARG A 69 8.39 9.70 18.64
N GLY A 70 9.14 8.70 19.09
CA GLY A 70 9.38 8.41 20.50
C GLY A 70 9.80 6.96 20.71
N GLU A 71 10.43 6.69 21.85
CA GLU A 71 10.86 5.34 22.24
C GLU A 71 9.68 4.36 22.23
N ILE A 72 9.79 3.30 21.44
CA ILE A 72 8.76 2.26 21.31
C ILE A 72 8.61 1.53 22.63
N LYS A 73 7.37 1.41 23.10
CA LYS A 73 7.04 0.77 24.36
C LYS A 73 6.72 -0.71 24.15
N HIS A 74 6.95 -1.50 25.20
CA HIS A 74 6.69 -2.94 25.23
C HIS A 74 5.74 -3.31 26.37
N GLU A 75 4.58 -2.65 26.42
CA GLU A 75 3.56 -2.83 27.47
C GLU A 75 2.43 -3.77 27.02
N GLY A 76 2.48 -4.30 25.79
CA GLY A 76 1.45 -5.17 25.21
C GLY A 76 0.11 -4.47 24.96
N ARG A 77 0.11 -3.15 24.70
CA ARG A 77 -1.11 -2.36 24.50
C ARG A 77 -1.31 -2.01 23.04
N ALA A 78 -2.53 -2.12 22.54
CA ALA A 78 -2.87 -1.72 21.17
C ALA A 78 -3.97 -0.66 21.16
N ILE A 79 -3.85 0.32 20.24
CA ILE A 79 -4.90 1.30 19.94
C ILE A 79 -5.53 0.90 18.60
N VAL A 80 -6.83 0.64 18.60
CA VAL A 80 -7.57 0.24 17.39
C VAL A 80 -8.54 1.34 17.01
N MET A 81 -8.38 1.87 15.79
CA MET A 81 -9.30 2.84 15.20
C MET A 81 -10.26 2.14 14.25
N ALA A 82 -11.56 2.30 14.46
CA ALA A 82 -12.60 1.75 13.60
C ALA A 82 -13.56 2.84 13.14
N GLY A 83 -14.07 2.70 11.92
CA GLY A 83 -15.01 3.65 11.32
C GLY A 83 -15.07 3.49 9.80
N PRO A 84 -16.16 3.93 9.15
CA PRO A 84 -16.30 3.78 7.71
C PRO A 84 -15.19 4.54 6.93
N PRO A 85 -14.93 4.18 5.66
CA PRO A 85 -14.09 5.00 4.78
C PRO A 85 -14.58 6.45 4.77
N GLY A 86 -13.66 7.42 4.77
CA GLY A 86 -14.01 8.84 4.83
C GLY A 86 -14.41 9.40 6.21
N ALA A 87 -14.52 8.57 7.25
CA ALA A 87 -14.89 9.03 8.60
C ALA A 87 -13.82 9.88 9.35
N GLY A 88 -12.74 10.29 8.67
CA GLY A 88 -11.70 11.12 9.27
C GLY A 88 -10.75 10.42 10.23
N LYS A 89 -10.64 9.08 10.21
CA LYS A 89 -9.73 8.32 11.11
C LYS A 89 -8.29 8.83 11.09
N GLY A 90 -7.73 9.06 9.89
CA GLY A 90 -6.37 9.59 9.74
C GLY A 90 -6.23 11.05 10.19
N THR A 91 -7.32 11.83 10.14
CA THR A 91 -7.37 13.19 10.70
C THR A 91 -7.36 13.14 12.23
N VAL A 92 -8.19 12.29 12.84
CA VAL A 92 -8.19 12.06 14.28
C VAL A 92 -6.82 11.55 14.75
N GLN A 93 -6.19 10.64 14.01
CA GLN A 93 -4.86 10.14 14.36
C GLN A 93 -3.81 11.27 14.41
N ARG A 94 -3.72 12.09 13.36
CA ARG A 94 -2.75 13.19 13.31
C ARG A 94 -3.06 14.30 14.30
N GLU A 95 -4.31 14.77 14.32
CA GLU A 95 -4.68 15.98 15.06
C GLU A 95 -5.03 15.74 16.52
N ARG A 96 -5.54 14.54 16.86
CA ARG A 96 -6.03 14.23 18.21
C ARG A 96 -5.13 13.25 18.94
N LEU A 97 -4.45 12.37 18.22
CA LEU A 97 -3.59 11.35 18.80
C LEU A 97 -2.09 11.65 18.65
N ASN A 98 -1.71 12.74 17.95
CA ASN A 98 -0.32 13.19 17.75
C ASN A 98 0.64 12.04 17.39
N ASP A 99 0.19 11.12 16.54
CA ASP A 99 0.94 9.90 16.18
C ASP A 99 1.51 9.14 17.39
N VAL A 100 0.67 8.99 18.42
CA VAL A 100 0.89 8.34 19.75
C VAL A 100 2.33 7.83 19.94
N PRO A 101 3.21 8.64 20.54
CA PRO A 101 4.59 8.24 20.82
C PRO A 101 4.66 6.91 21.56
N GLY A 102 5.62 6.08 21.16
CA GLY A 102 5.84 4.77 21.73
C GLY A 102 4.93 3.65 21.22
N TYR A 103 4.15 3.90 20.16
CA TYR A 103 3.38 2.89 19.43
C TYR A 103 3.90 2.75 17.99
N VAL A 104 3.88 1.51 17.48
CA VAL A 104 4.15 1.24 16.07
C VAL A 104 2.88 1.40 15.24
N GLN A 105 2.93 2.29 14.24
CA GLN A 105 1.80 2.51 13.35
C GLN A 105 1.63 1.33 12.37
N CYS A 106 0.46 0.69 12.41
CA CYS A 106 0.13 -0.45 11.56
C CYS A 106 -0.88 -0.06 10.47
N ASP A 107 -0.49 0.81 9.54
CA ASP A 107 -1.34 1.23 8.42
C ASP A 107 -0.95 0.49 7.11
N PRO A 108 -1.87 -0.25 6.46
CA PRO A 108 -1.63 -0.83 5.14
C PRO A 108 -1.20 0.17 4.07
N ASP A 109 -1.58 1.45 4.17
CA ASP A 109 -1.26 2.46 3.16
C ASP A 109 0.25 2.79 3.14
N MET A 110 0.93 2.75 4.29
CA MET A 110 2.40 2.88 4.38
C MET A 110 3.12 1.81 3.56
N PHE A 111 2.56 0.59 3.52
CA PHE A 111 3.12 -0.50 2.71
C PHE A 111 2.81 -0.34 1.23
N LYS A 112 1.68 0.28 0.86
CA LYS A 112 1.39 0.57 -0.56
C LYS A 112 2.44 1.51 -1.13
N GLU A 113 2.76 2.58 -0.41
CA GLU A 113 3.81 3.53 -0.80
C GLU A 113 5.15 2.83 -0.97
N LYS A 114 5.57 2.01 0.00
CA LYS A 114 6.84 1.27 -0.07
C LYS A 114 6.89 0.28 -1.25
N ILE A 115 5.80 -0.44 -1.52
CA ILE A 115 5.72 -1.36 -2.67
C ILE A 115 5.81 -0.57 -3.97
N ILE A 116 4.96 0.45 -4.15
CA ILE A 116 4.88 1.23 -5.39
C ILE A 116 6.20 1.96 -5.67
N GLN A 117 6.80 2.56 -4.64
CA GLN A 117 8.11 3.22 -4.76
C GLN A 117 9.19 2.22 -5.18
N HIS A 118 9.20 1.01 -4.61
CA HIS A 118 10.14 -0.02 -5.04
C HIS A 118 9.93 -0.45 -6.50
N GLU A 119 8.68 -0.62 -6.94
CA GLU A 119 8.39 -0.93 -8.34
C GLU A 119 8.81 0.21 -9.27
N LEU A 120 8.65 1.47 -8.85
CA LEU A 120 9.11 2.65 -9.59
C LEU A 120 10.65 2.68 -9.67
N ASP A 121 11.35 2.58 -8.54
CA ASP A 121 12.82 2.64 -8.45
C ASP A 121 13.49 1.49 -9.21
N SER A 122 12.83 0.33 -9.25
CA SER A 122 13.33 -0.86 -9.95
C SER A 122 12.92 -0.91 -11.43
N GLY A 123 12.21 0.10 -11.94
CA GLY A 123 11.73 0.13 -13.33
C GLY A 123 10.67 -0.92 -13.65
N ASN A 124 9.99 -1.46 -12.64
CA ASN A 124 9.00 -2.55 -12.76
C ASN A 124 7.55 -2.08 -12.66
N LEU A 125 7.29 -0.77 -12.49
CA LEU A 125 5.94 -0.21 -12.35
C LEU A 125 5.02 -0.60 -13.51
N ASP A 126 5.56 -0.76 -14.71
CA ASP A 126 4.83 -1.19 -15.92
C ASP A 126 4.12 -2.55 -15.77
N ARG A 127 4.55 -3.38 -14.81
CA ARG A 127 3.89 -4.67 -14.50
C ARG A 127 2.53 -4.50 -13.83
N LEU A 128 2.30 -3.36 -13.18
CA LEU A 128 1.00 -3.01 -12.59
C LEU A 128 0.04 -2.40 -13.61
N LYS A 129 0.52 -1.95 -14.77
CA LYS A 129 -0.34 -1.27 -15.74
C LYS A 129 -1.24 -2.28 -16.46
N THR A 130 -2.55 -2.10 -16.33
CA THR A 130 -3.57 -2.85 -17.08
C THR A 130 -3.51 -2.49 -18.57
N PRO A 131 -4.12 -3.27 -19.48
CA PRO A 131 -4.14 -2.94 -20.90
C PRO A 131 -4.76 -1.56 -21.17
N LEU A 132 -5.84 -1.22 -20.46
CA LEU A 132 -6.49 0.08 -20.56
C LEU A 132 -5.57 1.23 -20.13
N VAL A 133 -4.81 1.06 -19.04
CA VAL A 133 -3.82 2.06 -18.62
C VAL A 133 -2.79 2.30 -19.73
N LYS A 134 -2.25 1.22 -20.33
CA LYS A 134 -1.26 1.32 -21.41
C LYS A 134 -1.84 2.00 -22.65
N GLU A 135 -3.09 1.72 -22.98
CA GLU A 135 -3.80 2.37 -24.09
C GLU A 135 -3.96 3.87 -23.85
N LEU A 136 -4.36 4.28 -22.64
CA LEU A 136 -4.50 5.68 -22.28
C LEU A 136 -3.14 6.39 -22.24
N GLU A 137 -2.08 5.75 -21.73
CA GLU A 137 -0.73 6.31 -21.79
C GLU A 137 -0.25 6.54 -23.23
N ALA A 138 -0.57 5.62 -24.16
CA ALA A 138 -0.28 5.80 -25.59
C ALA A 138 -1.03 6.99 -26.22
N GLN A 139 -2.15 7.40 -25.63
CA GLN A 139 -2.91 8.60 -26.02
C GLN A 139 -2.40 9.89 -25.33
N GLY A 140 -1.33 9.79 -24.54
CA GLY A 140 -0.69 10.92 -23.86
C GLY A 140 -1.19 11.19 -22.45
N TYR A 141 -2.00 10.31 -21.86
CA TYR A 141 -2.33 10.38 -20.44
C TYR A 141 -1.12 9.96 -19.59
N THR A 142 -1.00 10.48 -18.38
CA THR A 142 0.05 10.09 -17.43
C THR A 142 -0.59 9.82 -16.09
N PHE A 143 -0.34 8.64 -15.53
CA PHE A 143 -0.87 8.23 -14.24
C PHE A 143 0.20 8.32 -13.16
N ALA A 144 -0.18 8.86 -11.99
CA ALA A 144 0.69 8.90 -10.84
C ALA A 144 0.86 7.49 -10.26
N PRO A 145 2.04 7.12 -9.73
CA PRO A 145 2.28 5.75 -9.24
C PRO A 145 1.25 5.28 -8.19
N MET A 146 0.79 6.17 -7.31
CA MET A 146 -0.21 5.85 -6.29
C MET A 146 -1.62 5.60 -6.84
N GLU A 147 -1.90 5.91 -8.11
CA GLU A 147 -3.16 5.53 -8.76
C GLU A 147 -3.26 4.00 -8.97
N PHE A 148 -2.14 3.28 -8.88
CA PHE A 148 -2.08 1.81 -8.90
C PHE A 148 -2.23 1.16 -7.50
N ALA A 149 -2.56 1.95 -6.46
CA ALA A 149 -2.73 1.49 -5.07
C ALA A 149 -3.70 0.32 -4.89
N ALA A 150 -4.69 0.17 -5.78
CA ALA A 150 -5.61 -0.96 -5.76
C ALA A 150 -4.87 -2.30 -5.98
N LEU A 151 -3.88 -2.33 -6.88
CA LEU A 151 -3.20 -3.56 -7.31
C LEU A 151 -2.19 -4.09 -6.28
N VAL A 152 -1.79 -3.26 -5.33
CA VAL A 152 -0.89 -3.63 -4.22
C VAL A 152 -1.64 -3.88 -2.91
N HIS A 153 -2.97 -3.69 -2.90
CA HIS A 153 -3.79 -3.69 -1.67
C HIS A 153 -3.72 -4.99 -0.87
N GLU A 154 -3.73 -6.14 -1.52
CA GLU A 154 -3.69 -7.43 -0.81
C GLU A 154 -2.32 -7.70 -0.19
N GLU A 155 -1.24 -7.34 -0.90
CA GLU A 155 0.12 -7.45 -0.39
C GLU A 155 0.34 -6.51 0.80
N SER A 156 -0.14 -5.27 0.70
CA SER A 156 -0.03 -4.30 1.79
C SER A 156 -0.84 -4.73 3.02
N SER A 157 -2.04 -5.28 2.82
CA SER A 157 -2.88 -5.85 3.88
C SER A 157 -2.26 -7.11 4.50
N MET A 158 -1.54 -7.92 3.72
CA MET A 158 -0.76 -9.04 4.24
C MET A 158 0.39 -8.55 5.13
N LEU A 159 1.14 -7.53 4.69
CA LEU A 159 2.25 -6.94 5.45
C LEU A 159 1.78 -6.34 6.78
N SER A 160 0.72 -5.54 6.77
CA SER A 160 0.15 -4.98 8.01
C SER A 160 -0.26 -6.07 8.99
N ARG A 161 -0.90 -7.16 8.52
CA ARG A 161 -1.25 -8.31 9.38
C ARG A 161 -0.02 -9.05 9.91
N LYS A 162 1.05 -9.21 9.10
CA LYS A 162 2.31 -9.82 9.53
C LYS A 162 2.99 -8.97 10.61
N LEU A 163 3.06 -7.66 10.40
CA LEU A 163 3.62 -6.70 11.36
C LEU A 163 2.84 -6.75 12.69
N GLN A 164 1.52 -6.59 12.66
CA GLN A 164 0.68 -6.67 13.87
C GLN A 164 0.89 -7.97 14.64
N LYS A 165 1.02 -9.11 13.93
CA LYS A 165 1.27 -10.41 14.56
C LYS A 165 2.65 -10.46 15.24
N ALA A 166 3.68 -9.89 14.62
CA ALA A 166 5.02 -9.83 15.18
C ALA A 166 5.06 -8.94 16.42
N LEU A 167 4.56 -7.70 16.32
CA LEU A 167 4.50 -6.75 17.43
C LEU A 167 3.76 -7.32 18.65
N ARG A 168 2.61 -7.96 18.43
CA ARG A 168 1.84 -8.61 19.49
C ARG A 168 2.61 -9.74 20.16
N LYS A 169 3.39 -10.51 19.40
CA LYS A 169 4.20 -11.61 19.95
C LYS A 169 5.32 -11.08 20.85
N ASP A 170 5.88 -9.94 20.49
CA ASP A 170 7.01 -9.31 21.20
C ASP A 170 6.56 -8.37 22.32
N GLY A 171 5.24 -8.21 22.53
CA GLY A 171 4.68 -7.31 23.53
C GLY A 171 4.83 -5.82 23.18
N THR A 172 5.19 -5.50 21.94
CA THR A 172 5.34 -4.14 21.44
C THR A 172 3.98 -3.44 21.34
N ASN A 173 3.94 -2.18 21.72
CA ASN A 173 2.76 -1.31 21.61
C ASN A 173 2.43 -0.93 20.17
#